data_AF-A0A5C7P815-F1
#
_entry.id   AF-A0A5C7P815-F1
#
_cell.length_a   1.000
_cell.length_b   1.000
_cell.length_c   1.000
_cell.angle_alpha   90.00
_cell.angle_beta   90.00
_cell.angle_gamma   90.00
#
_symmetry.space_group_name_H-M   'P 1'
#
loop_
_entity.id
_entity.type
_entity.pdbx_description
1 polymer ?
#
loop_
_entity_poly.entity_id
_entity_poly.type
_entity_poly.pdbx_seq_one_letter_code
_entity_poly.pdbx_strand_id
1 'polypeptide(L)'
;MPRPMTLSPDLRFRLRGGLIHFAASAVIGLASCGLVLGLWYPSAYREISGGLGLLGMMIAIDVILGPLITFSICTRQKERRKLIADLLVIGAVQLAALIFGVHTLYQARPVALVFETHRMRVVRQIDLTEAKLDQLPEQIRPDWRGGPRLISTRLPQADETVDAVIQAFSGRDLGMRPEYWQPVTPAERRRWTDAAQPLSSLPQLASQPGRAERLSQEHLGRSAAGVKVLPVIARVSGWSMALDGGSGEVLGFLPID
;
A
#
# COMPACT_ATOMS: atom_id res chain seq x y z
N MET A 1 -53.99 14.14 -10.39
CA MET A 1 -53.25 12.88 -10.15
C MET A 1 -52.02 12.86 -11.05
N PRO A 2 -50.79 12.80 -10.52
CA PRO A 2 -49.59 12.66 -11.35
C PRO A 2 -49.60 11.30 -12.05
N ARG A 3 -49.37 11.28 -13.38
CA ARG A 3 -49.23 10.04 -14.15
C ARG A 3 -48.04 9.24 -13.60
N PRO A 4 -48.16 7.91 -13.42
CA PRO A 4 -47.00 7.10 -13.09
C PRO A 4 -45.96 7.23 -14.21
N MET A 5 -44.76 7.70 -13.87
CA MET A 5 -43.67 7.84 -14.83
C MET A 5 -43.24 6.44 -15.29
N THR A 6 -43.73 6.01 -16.44
CA THR A 6 -43.31 4.75 -17.05
C THR A 6 -42.07 5.00 -17.91
N LEU A 7 -40.95 4.37 -17.54
CA LEU A 7 -39.71 4.46 -18.32
C LEU A 7 -39.95 3.98 -19.75
N SER A 8 -39.44 4.72 -20.74
CA SER A 8 -39.54 4.33 -22.16
C SER A 8 -38.82 3.00 -22.41
N PRO A 9 -39.24 2.20 -23.41
CA PRO A 9 -38.60 0.91 -23.71
C PRO A 9 -37.10 1.02 -24.03
N ASP A 10 -36.68 2.13 -24.64
CA ASP A 10 -35.27 2.42 -24.91
C ASP A 10 -34.49 2.75 -23.63
N LEU A 11 -35.04 3.61 -22.76
CA LEU A 11 -34.42 3.92 -21.48
C LEU A 11 -34.27 2.68 -20.58
N ARG A 12 -35.27 1.78 -20.57
CA ARG A 12 -35.17 0.49 -19.86
C ARG A 12 -34.04 -0.39 -20.41
N PHE A 13 -33.84 -0.38 -21.74
CA PHE A 13 -32.76 -1.15 -22.37
C PHE A 13 -31.39 -0.59 -22.00
N ARG A 14 -31.24 0.73 -22.04
CA ARG A 14 -30.04 1.47 -21.61
C ARG A 14 -29.68 1.20 -20.17
N LEU A 15 -30.66 1.31 -19.28
CA LEU A 15 -30.48 1.03 -17.85
C LEU A 15 -30.05 -0.41 -17.62
N ARG A 16 -30.68 -1.39 -18.29
CA ARG A 16 -30.27 -2.80 -18.16
C ARG A 16 -28.82 -3.01 -18.61
N GLY A 17 -28.43 -2.47 -19.77
CA GLY A 17 -27.05 -2.59 -20.26
C GLY A 17 -26.04 -1.97 -19.29
N GLY A 18 -26.30 -0.74 -18.85
CA GLY A 18 -25.47 -0.05 -17.86
C GLY A 18 -25.38 -0.80 -16.52
N LEU A 19 -26.49 -1.32 -16.00
CA LEU A 19 -26.54 -2.05 -14.73
C LEU A 19 -25.82 -3.40 -14.78
N ILE A 20 -25.95 -4.14 -15.89
CA ILE A 20 -25.22 -5.40 -16.08
C ILE A 20 -23.72 -5.13 -16.10
N HIS A 21 -23.29 -4.09 -16.83
CA HIS A 21 -21.89 -3.69 -16.85
C HIS A 21 -21.44 -3.27 -15.44
N PHE A 22 -22.18 -2.38 -14.77
CA PHE A 22 -21.89 -1.97 -13.40
C PHE A 22 -21.72 -3.15 -12.46
N ALA A 23 -22.61 -4.13 -12.49
CA ALA A 23 -22.52 -5.32 -11.66
C ALA A 23 -21.24 -6.12 -11.97
N ALA A 24 -20.89 -6.30 -13.24
CA ALA A 24 -19.66 -6.97 -13.64
C ALA A 24 -18.41 -6.22 -13.16
N SER A 25 -18.34 -4.89 -13.40
CA SER A 25 -17.24 -4.05 -12.92
C SER A 25 -17.14 -4.04 -11.41
N ALA A 26 -18.27 -4.01 -10.68
CA ALA A 26 -18.29 -4.02 -9.24
C ALA A 26 -17.71 -5.33 -8.66
N VAL A 27 -18.05 -6.48 -9.26
CA VAL A 27 -17.47 -7.77 -8.85
C VAL A 27 -15.96 -7.78 -9.07
N ILE A 28 -15.49 -7.30 -10.22
CA ILE A 28 -14.05 -7.23 -10.53
C ILE A 28 -13.33 -6.24 -9.59
N GLY A 29 -13.94 -5.09 -9.33
CA GLY A 29 -13.41 -4.08 -8.40
C GLY A 29 -13.32 -4.62 -6.97
N LEU A 30 -14.34 -5.33 -6.49
CA LEU A 30 -14.33 -5.98 -5.18
C LEU A 30 -13.27 -7.08 -5.08
N ALA A 31 -13.11 -7.90 -6.13
CA ALA A 31 -12.05 -8.90 -6.18
C ALA A 31 -10.65 -8.25 -6.14
N SER A 32 -10.47 -7.13 -6.86
CA SER A 32 -9.23 -6.35 -6.86
C SER A 32 -8.96 -5.72 -5.49
N CYS A 33 -9.99 -5.16 -4.83
CA CYS A 33 -9.90 -4.70 -3.44
C CYS A 33 -9.44 -5.81 -2.50
N GLY A 34 -10.08 -6.98 -2.58
CA GLY A 34 -9.73 -8.13 -1.75
C GLY A 34 -8.28 -8.56 -1.92
N LEU A 35 -7.81 -8.65 -3.17
CA LEU A 35 -6.41 -8.96 -3.48
C LEU A 35 -5.46 -7.90 -2.92
N VAL A 36 -5.70 -6.63 -3.23
CA VAL A 36 -4.78 -5.54 -2.91
C VAL A 36 -4.74 -5.28 -1.40
N LEU A 37 -5.89 -5.15 -0.75
CA LEU A 37 -5.98 -4.82 0.68
C LEU A 37 -5.76 -6.01 1.60
N GLY A 38 -6.03 -7.23 1.11
CA GLY A 38 -5.80 -8.47 1.85
C GLY A 38 -4.36 -8.95 1.75
N LEU A 39 -3.80 -8.96 0.54
CA LEU A 39 -2.53 -9.63 0.27
C LEU A 39 -1.34 -8.65 0.20
N TRP A 40 -1.49 -7.55 -0.55
CA TRP A 40 -0.37 -6.67 -0.90
C TRP A 40 -0.18 -5.50 0.06
N TYR A 41 -1.27 -5.00 0.67
CA TYR A 41 -1.26 -3.85 1.57
C TYR A 41 -1.99 -4.18 2.88
N PRO A 42 -1.37 -4.96 3.78
CA PRO A 42 -1.99 -5.30 5.05
C PRO A 42 -2.01 -4.10 6.01
N SER A 43 -3.12 -3.90 6.73
CA SER A 43 -3.24 -2.95 7.86
C SER A 43 -2.73 -1.53 7.55
N ALA A 44 -1.77 -1.01 8.32
CA ALA A 44 -1.22 0.35 8.22
C ALA A 44 -0.52 0.64 6.88
N TYR A 45 -0.03 -0.40 6.18
CA TYR A 45 0.65 -0.22 4.90
C TYR A 45 -0.25 0.31 3.79
N ARG A 46 -1.58 0.19 3.94
CA ARG A 46 -2.57 0.77 3.01
C ARG A 46 -2.39 2.28 2.88
N GLU A 47 -2.15 2.93 4.00
CA GLU A 47 -1.99 4.38 4.11
C GLU A 47 -0.52 4.78 3.90
N ILE A 48 0.40 4.13 4.62
CA ILE A 48 1.84 4.43 4.60
C ILE A 48 2.43 4.36 3.17
N SER A 49 1.95 3.40 2.37
CA SER A 49 2.46 3.17 1.01
C SER A 49 1.67 3.92 -0.09
N GLY A 50 0.62 4.66 0.28
CA GLY A 50 -0.23 5.40 -0.67
C GLY A 50 -1.03 4.52 -1.65
N GLY A 51 -1.22 3.24 -1.33
CA GLY A 51 -1.90 2.28 -2.20
C GLY A 51 -3.39 2.58 -2.42
N LEU A 52 -4.05 3.18 -1.42
CA LEU A 52 -5.48 3.50 -1.46
C LEU A 52 -5.85 4.48 -2.58
N GLY A 53 -5.03 5.50 -2.83
CA GLY A 53 -5.30 6.48 -3.89
C GLY A 53 -5.27 5.87 -5.29
N LEU A 54 -4.26 5.03 -5.56
CA LEU A 54 -4.13 4.31 -6.83
C LEU A 54 -5.27 3.30 -7.02
N LEU A 55 -5.60 2.54 -5.99
CA LEU A 55 -6.70 1.58 -6.00
C LEU A 55 -8.05 2.28 -6.24
N GLY A 56 -8.31 3.37 -5.53
CA GLY A 56 -9.55 4.14 -5.67
C GLY A 56 -9.74 4.71 -7.07
N MET A 57 -8.67 5.25 -7.68
CA MET A 57 -8.71 5.77 -9.05
C MET A 57 -9.03 4.66 -10.06
N MET A 58 -8.35 3.51 -9.96
CA MET A 58 -8.58 2.35 -10.82
C MET A 58 -10.04 1.88 -10.74
N ILE A 59 -10.57 1.72 -9.52
CA ILE A 59 -11.95 1.29 -9.31
C ILE A 59 -12.95 2.32 -9.82
N ALA A 60 -12.70 3.62 -9.58
CA ALA A 60 -13.59 4.68 -10.05
C ALA A 60 -13.72 4.67 -11.57
N ILE A 61 -12.62 4.46 -12.30
CA ILE A 61 -12.63 4.34 -13.76
C ILE A 61 -13.51 3.16 -14.18
N ASP A 62 -13.29 1.97 -13.62
CA ASP A 62 -13.97 0.76 -14.11
C ASP A 62 -15.43 0.62 -13.66
N VAL A 63 -15.74 1.06 -12.44
CA VAL A 63 -17.07 0.92 -11.84
C VAL A 63 -18.01 2.08 -12.20
N ILE A 64 -17.47 3.26 -12.52
CA ILE A 64 -18.29 4.44 -12.85
C ILE A 64 -18.26 4.72 -14.35
N LEU A 65 -17.08 4.93 -14.94
CA LEU A 65 -16.97 5.44 -16.30
C LEU A 65 -17.47 4.42 -17.34
N GLY A 66 -17.08 3.14 -17.22
CA GLY A 66 -17.52 2.09 -18.15
C GLY A 66 -19.04 1.89 -18.21
N PRO A 67 -19.73 1.74 -17.06
CA PRO A 67 -21.18 1.65 -17.02
C PRO A 67 -21.90 2.89 -17.56
N LEU A 68 -21.38 4.09 -17.31
CA LEU A 68 -21.93 5.33 -17.87
C LEU A 68 -21.78 5.40 -19.39
N ILE A 69 -20.62 5.03 -19.93
CA ILE A 69 -20.41 4.94 -21.38
C ILE A 69 -21.38 3.90 -21.96
N THR A 70 -21.47 2.72 -21.34
CA THR A 70 -22.37 1.65 -21.77
C THR A 70 -23.84 2.06 -21.75
N PHE A 71 -24.27 2.77 -20.71
CA PHE A 71 -25.60 3.37 -20.64
C PHE A 71 -25.82 4.39 -21.77
N SER A 72 -24.81 5.21 -22.08
CA SER A 72 -24.86 6.21 -23.14
C SER A 72 -25.04 5.59 -24.52
N ILE A 73 -24.26 4.55 -24.84
CA ILE A 73 -24.18 3.96 -26.18
C ILE A 73 -25.20 2.85 -26.45
N CYS A 74 -25.71 2.18 -25.42
CA CYS A 74 -26.76 1.18 -25.58
C CYS A 74 -28.01 1.89 -26.12
N THR A 75 -28.60 1.39 -27.20
CA THR A 75 -29.94 1.83 -27.62
C THR A 75 -30.56 0.73 -28.45
N ARG A 76 -31.90 0.62 -28.38
CA ARG A 76 -32.64 -0.37 -29.17
C ARG A 76 -32.55 -0.11 -30.67
N GLN A 77 -32.26 1.12 -31.07
CA GLN A 77 -32.20 1.52 -32.48
C GLN A 77 -30.88 1.11 -33.16
N LYS A 78 -29.86 0.73 -32.36
CA LYS A 78 -28.54 0.37 -32.89
C LYS A 78 -28.55 -1.07 -33.40
N GLU A 79 -27.94 -1.28 -34.56
CA GLU A 79 -27.71 -2.62 -35.10
C GLU A 79 -26.92 -3.46 -34.08
N ARG A 80 -27.37 -4.70 -33.82
CA ARG A 80 -26.77 -5.57 -32.80
C ARG A 80 -25.26 -5.78 -32.99
N ARG A 81 -24.79 -5.94 -34.24
CA ARG A 81 -23.37 -6.13 -34.53
C ARG A 81 -22.53 -4.92 -34.12
N LYS A 82 -23.02 -3.71 -34.41
CA LYS A 82 -22.35 -2.46 -34.03
C LYS A 82 -22.35 -2.28 -32.51
N LEU A 83 -23.48 -2.57 -31.85
CA LEU A 83 -23.56 -2.52 -30.40
C LEU A 83 -22.57 -3.49 -29.73
N ILE A 84 -22.46 -4.73 -30.23
CA ILE A 84 -21.49 -5.70 -29.74
C ILE A 84 -20.05 -5.20 -29.96
N ALA A 85 -19.74 -4.68 -31.14
CA ALA A 85 -18.42 -4.12 -31.43
C ALA A 85 -18.07 -2.98 -30.47
N ASP A 86 -18.99 -2.06 -30.20
CA ASP A 86 -18.76 -0.97 -29.24
C ASP A 86 -18.50 -1.49 -27.82
N LEU A 87 -19.31 -2.47 -27.36
CA LEU A 87 -19.14 -3.08 -26.04
C LEU A 87 -17.82 -3.84 -25.92
N LEU A 88 -17.37 -4.50 -27.00
CA LEU A 88 -16.06 -5.17 -27.04
C LEU A 88 -14.92 -4.17 -26.93
N VAL A 89 -14.99 -3.04 -27.63
CA VAL A 89 -13.98 -1.97 -27.53
C VAL A 89 -13.95 -1.41 -26.11
N ILE A 90 -15.10 -1.09 -25.52
CA ILE A 90 -15.19 -0.60 -24.14
C ILE A 90 -14.57 -1.62 -23.17
N GLY A 91 -14.98 -2.89 -23.28
CA GLY A 91 -14.46 -3.96 -22.43
C GLY A 91 -12.96 -4.18 -22.57
N ALA A 92 -12.42 -4.10 -23.79
CA ALA A 92 -10.99 -4.23 -24.06
C ALA A 92 -10.18 -3.08 -23.44
N VAL A 93 -10.66 -1.83 -23.58
CA VAL A 93 -10.02 -0.65 -22.99
C VAL A 93 -10.03 -0.73 -21.46
N GLN A 94 -11.16 -1.13 -20.85
CA GLN A 94 -11.24 -1.30 -19.40
C GLN A 94 -10.36 -2.45 -18.90
N LEU A 95 -10.33 -3.58 -19.60
CA LEU A 95 -9.45 -4.67 -19.24
C LEU A 95 -7.98 -4.24 -19.29
N ALA A 96 -7.58 -3.47 -20.30
CA ALA A 96 -6.23 -2.92 -20.38
C ALA A 96 -5.94 -1.93 -19.23
N ALA A 97 -6.89 -1.05 -18.89
CA ALA A 97 -6.77 -0.12 -17.78
C ALA A 97 -6.65 -0.85 -16.43
N LEU A 98 -7.45 -1.89 -16.21
CA LEU A 98 -7.40 -2.74 -15.02
C LEU A 98 -6.05 -3.46 -14.91
N ILE A 99 -5.58 -4.09 -15.99
CA ILE A 99 -4.27 -4.77 -16.00
C ILE A 99 -3.16 -3.78 -15.65
N PHE A 100 -3.18 -2.59 -16.24
CA PHE A 100 -2.21 -1.54 -15.95
C PHE A 100 -2.29 -1.07 -14.49
N GLY A 101 -3.50 -0.86 -13.96
CA GLY A 101 -3.73 -0.46 -12.58
C GLY A 101 -3.22 -1.50 -11.58
N VAL A 102 -3.56 -2.77 -11.80
CA VAL A 102 -3.10 -3.91 -10.98
C VAL A 102 -1.57 -4.04 -11.06
N HIS A 103 -0.97 -3.92 -12.25
CA HIS A 103 0.48 -3.93 -12.40
C HIS A 103 1.15 -2.78 -11.65
N THR A 104 0.60 -1.57 -11.73
CA THR A 104 1.12 -0.39 -11.02
C THR A 104 1.05 -0.58 -9.50
N LEU A 105 -0.06 -1.12 -9.00
CA LEU A 105 -0.21 -1.48 -7.59
C LEU A 105 0.79 -2.57 -7.16
N TYR A 106 1.01 -3.58 -8.01
CA TYR A 106 2.01 -4.62 -7.75
C TYR A 106 3.42 -4.04 -7.61
N GLN A 107 3.81 -3.11 -8.49
CA GLN A 107 5.13 -2.45 -8.43
C GLN A 107 5.27 -1.55 -7.19
N ALA A 108 4.19 -0.87 -6.81
CA ALA A 108 4.18 0.03 -5.67
C ALA A 108 3.97 -0.67 -4.31
N ARG A 109 3.71 -1.99 -4.31
CA ARG A 109 3.39 -2.70 -3.06
C ARG A 109 4.59 -2.71 -2.12
N PRO A 110 4.37 -2.57 -0.80
CA PRO A 110 5.40 -2.77 0.20
C PRO A 110 5.75 -4.26 0.29
N VAL A 111 7.04 -4.56 0.26
CA VAL A 111 7.56 -5.93 0.31
C VAL A 111 8.44 -6.17 1.52
N ALA A 112 9.03 -5.11 2.09
CA ALA A 112 9.76 -5.18 3.34
C ALA A 112 9.66 -3.88 4.13
N LEU A 113 9.77 -4.01 5.45
CA LEU A 113 10.05 -2.91 6.37
C LEU A 113 11.43 -3.18 6.97
N VAL A 114 12.40 -2.37 6.54
CA VAL A 114 13.82 -2.61 6.80
C VAL A 114 14.34 -1.58 7.81
N PHE A 115 14.91 -2.04 8.91
CA PHE A 115 15.64 -1.17 9.82
C PHE A 115 17.02 -0.84 9.26
N GLU A 116 17.29 0.44 9.03
CA GLU A 116 18.58 0.97 8.60
C GLU A 116 19.11 1.98 9.63
N THR A 117 19.86 1.47 10.62
CA THR A 117 20.57 2.24 11.67
C THR A 117 19.67 2.99 12.66
N HIS A 118 18.83 3.92 12.22
CA HIS A 118 18.01 4.77 13.09
C HIS A 118 16.55 4.94 12.63
N ARG A 119 16.16 4.27 11.55
CA ARG A 119 14.83 4.42 10.97
C ARG A 119 14.38 3.13 10.32
N MET A 120 13.07 3.01 10.19
CA MET A 120 12.47 1.96 9.38
C MET A 120 12.23 2.51 7.98
N ARG A 121 12.51 1.71 6.96
CA ARG A 121 12.25 2.06 5.58
C ARG A 121 11.30 1.04 4.98
N VAL A 122 10.22 1.54 4.37
CA VAL A 122 9.36 0.70 3.54
C VAL A 122 10.02 0.54 2.18
N VAL A 123 10.37 -0.69 1.85
CA VAL A 123 10.90 -1.06 0.54
C VAL A 123 9.76 -1.63 -0.29
N ARG A 124 9.67 -1.22 -1.55
CA ARG A 124 8.61 -1.65 -2.47
C ARG A 124 9.14 -2.64 -3.50
N GLN A 125 8.23 -3.29 -4.22
CA GLN A 125 8.59 -4.24 -5.26
C GLN A 125 9.50 -3.62 -6.35
N ILE A 126 9.18 -2.40 -6.79
CA ILE A 126 9.94 -1.70 -7.83
C ILE A 126 11.39 -1.41 -7.41
N ASP A 127 11.63 -1.27 -6.12
CA ASP A 127 12.93 -0.95 -5.54
C ASP A 127 13.90 -2.16 -5.59
N LEU A 128 13.37 -3.36 -5.86
CA LEU A 128 14.14 -4.62 -5.89
C LEU A 128 14.47 -5.12 -7.30
N THR A 129 14.15 -4.36 -8.35
CA THR A 129 14.24 -4.82 -9.75
C THR A 129 15.64 -5.33 -10.14
N GLU A 130 16.70 -4.73 -9.59
CA GLU A 130 18.09 -5.11 -9.87
C GLU A 130 18.72 -5.97 -8.76
N ALA A 131 17.96 -6.32 -7.72
CA ALA A 131 18.50 -7.01 -6.56
C ALA A 131 18.62 -8.52 -6.78
N LYS A 132 19.69 -9.13 -6.24
CA LYS A 132 19.90 -10.58 -6.26
C LYS A 132 19.10 -11.28 -5.14
N LEU A 133 17.79 -11.32 -5.29
CA LEU A 133 16.88 -11.88 -4.28
C LEU A 133 17.10 -13.37 -4.01
N ASP A 134 17.66 -14.11 -4.97
CA ASP A 134 17.94 -15.55 -4.82
C ASP A 134 19.04 -15.85 -3.79
N GLN A 135 19.83 -14.85 -3.42
CA GLN A 135 20.87 -14.96 -2.38
C GLN A 135 20.32 -14.69 -0.98
N LEU A 136 19.09 -14.18 -0.87
CA LEU A 136 18.46 -13.94 0.43
C LEU A 136 18.04 -15.27 1.07
N PRO A 137 18.20 -15.40 2.41
CA PRO A 137 17.56 -16.45 3.17
C PRO A 137 16.05 -16.49 2.91
N GLU A 138 15.49 -17.69 2.83
CA GLU A 138 14.08 -17.91 2.51
C GLU A 138 13.13 -17.17 3.47
N GLN A 139 13.53 -17.03 4.74
CA GLN A 139 12.70 -16.38 5.77
C GLN A 139 12.49 -14.88 5.54
N ILE A 140 13.44 -14.21 4.87
CA ILE A 140 13.40 -12.76 4.60
C ILE A 140 13.20 -12.44 3.11
N ARG A 141 13.14 -13.46 2.25
CA ARG A 141 12.89 -13.28 0.84
C ARG A 141 11.45 -12.78 0.63
N PRO A 142 11.26 -11.67 -0.10
CA PRO A 142 9.93 -11.22 -0.49
C PRO A 142 9.19 -12.27 -1.31
N ASP A 143 7.89 -12.43 -1.06
CA ASP A 143 7.01 -13.29 -1.84
C ASP A 143 5.87 -12.44 -2.42
N TRP A 144 5.42 -12.80 -3.62
CA TRP A 144 4.31 -12.13 -4.27
C TRP A 144 2.97 -12.36 -3.57
N ARG A 145 2.85 -13.44 -2.79
CA ARG A 145 1.68 -13.76 -1.97
C ARG A 145 1.77 -13.21 -0.54
N GLY A 146 2.90 -12.64 -0.14
CA GLY A 146 3.14 -12.19 1.22
C GLY A 146 2.97 -10.69 1.39
N GLY A 147 2.63 -10.28 2.60
CA GLY A 147 2.78 -8.90 3.05
C GLY A 147 4.26 -8.55 3.34
N PRO A 148 4.53 -7.29 3.72
CA PRO A 148 5.90 -6.83 3.96
C PRO A 148 6.59 -7.62 5.07
N ARG A 149 7.81 -8.07 4.79
CA ARG A 149 8.69 -8.75 5.76
C ARG A 149 9.37 -7.72 6.65
N LEU A 150 9.47 -8.01 7.95
CA LEU A 150 10.25 -7.20 8.88
C LEU A 150 11.71 -7.65 8.84
N ILE A 151 12.63 -6.73 8.53
CA ILE A 151 14.03 -7.03 8.22
C ILE A 151 14.93 -6.02 8.93
N SER A 152 16.17 -6.42 9.22
CA SER A 152 17.22 -5.49 9.66
C SER A 152 18.41 -5.52 8.72
N THR A 153 19.24 -4.49 8.72
CA THR A 153 20.50 -4.47 7.98
C THR A 153 21.71 -4.81 8.85
N ARG A 154 22.67 -5.53 8.28
CA ARG A 154 24.03 -5.59 8.82
C ARG A 154 24.76 -4.28 8.53
N LEU A 155 25.77 -3.96 9.32
CA LEU A 155 26.68 -2.86 8.98
C LEU A 155 27.61 -3.29 7.84
N PRO A 156 28.00 -2.36 6.95
CA PRO A 156 29.04 -2.61 5.95
C PRO A 156 30.35 -3.02 6.61
N GLN A 157 31.09 -3.91 5.94
CA GLN A 157 32.47 -4.21 6.31
C GLN A 157 33.41 -3.07 5.90
N ALA A 158 34.66 -3.10 6.38
CA ALA A 158 35.62 -2.00 6.17
C ALA A 158 35.88 -1.71 4.68
N ASP A 159 35.90 -2.75 3.85
CA ASP A 159 36.06 -2.69 2.40
C ASP A 159 34.78 -2.23 1.66
N GLU A 160 33.60 -2.48 2.23
CA GLU A 160 32.30 -2.05 1.68
C GLU A 160 31.92 -0.60 2.08
N THR A 161 32.55 -0.03 3.11
CA THR A 161 32.12 1.23 3.73
C THR A 161 32.12 2.41 2.76
N VAL A 162 33.15 2.56 1.93
CA VAL A 162 33.24 3.67 0.97
C VAL A 162 32.14 3.58 -0.08
N ASP A 163 31.91 2.39 -0.65
CA ASP A 163 30.81 2.18 -1.59
C ASP A 163 29.46 2.45 -0.93
N ALA A 164 29.23 1.95 0.29
CA ALA A 164 28.00 2.18 1.03
C ALA A 164 27.69 3.67 1.21
N VAL A 165 28.70 4.49 1.53
CA VAL A 165 28.54 5.94 1.65
C VAL A 165 28.22 6.58 0.29
N ILE A 166 28.94 6.23 -0.77
CA ILE A 166 28.72 6.77 -2.13
C ILE A 166 27.30 6.43 -2.62
N GLN A 167 26.84 5.19 -2.42
CA GLN A 167 25.50 4.75 -2.80
C GLN A 167 24.40 5.45 -1.99
N ALA A 168 24.63 5.70 -0.70
CA ALA A 168 23.69 6.45 0.14
C ALA A 168 23.48 7.89 -0.39
N PHE A 169 24.54 8.56 -0.87
CA PHE A 169 24.42 9.86 -1.53
C PHE A 169 23.59 9.81 -2.82
N SER A 170 23.53 8.66 -3.48
CA SER A 170 22.70 8.44 -4.67
C SER A 170 21.26 8.02 -4.32
N GLY A 171 20.89 8.04 -3.04
CA GLY A 171 19.57 7.64 -2.54
C GLY A 171 19.38 6.12 -2.37
N ARG A 172 20.45 5.33 -2.51
CA ARG A 172 20.45 3.88 -2.26
C ARG A 172 21.04 3.58 -0.89
N ASP A 173 20.28 3.93 0.15
CA ASP A 173 20.59 3.60 1.54
C ASP A 173 20.67 2.07 1.75
N LEU A 174 21.27 1.65 2.87
CA LEU A 174 21.44 0.23 3.23
C LEU A 174 20.13 -0.56 3.21
N GLY A 175 19.01 0.05 3.62
CA GLY A 175 17.72 -0.62 3.64
C GLY A 175 17.21 -0.97 2.25
N MET A 176 17.66 -0.27 1.20
CA MET A 176 17.31 -0.52 -0.20
C MET A 176 18.19 -1.58 -0.87
N ARG A 177 19.15 -2.15 -0.12
CA ARG A 177 20.21 -3.01 -0.64
C ARG A 177 20.12 -4.40 0.00
N PRO A 178 19.44 -5.36 -0.66
CA PRO A 178 19.20 -6.69 -0.10
C PRO A 178 20.46 -7.47 0.29
N GLU A 179 21.63 -7.15 -0.26
CA GLU A 179 22.92 -7.71 0.17
C GLU A 179 23.28 -7.41 1.64
N TYR A 180 22.66 -6.41 2.26
CA TYR A 180 22.80 -6.12 3.69
C TYR A 180 21.67 -6.67 4.54
N TRP A 181 20.62 -7.25 3.95
CA TRP A 181 19.46 -7.71 4.69
C TRP A 181 19.79 -8.96 5.53
N GLN A 182 19.30 -8.95 6.76
CA GLN A 182 19.44 -10.05 7.70
C GLN A 182 18.14 -10.25 8.51
N PRO A 183 17.88 -11.48 8.99
CA PRO A 183 16.74 -11.75 9.86
C PRO A 183 16.82 -10.94 11.16
N VAL A 184 15.65 -10.59 11.69
CA VAL A 184 15.54 -9.85 12.95
C VAL A 184 15.80 -10.80 14.11
N THR A 185 16.92 -10.58 14.80
CA THR A 185 17.29 -11.32 16.02
C THR A 185 16.94 -10.52 17.28
N PRO A 186 16.97 -11.11 18.49
CA PRO A 186 16.84 -10.35 19.73
C PRO A 186 17.90 -9.25 19.89
N ALA A 187 19.10 -9.43 19.32
CA ALA A 187 20.12 -8.38 19.30
C ALA A 187 19.69 -7.20 18.41
N GLU A 188 19.04 -7.47 17.29
CA GLU A 188 18.49 -6.42 16.42
C GLU A 188 17.37 -5.63 17.09
N ARG A 189 16.45 -6.31 17.77
CA ARG A 189 15.39 -5.62 18.51
C ARG A 189 15.95 -4.66 19.57
N ARG A 190 17.07 -5.01 20.20
CA ARG A 190 17.79 -4.09 21.11
C ARG A 190 18.33 -2.87 20.36
N ARG A 191 18.97 -3.06 19.20
CA ARG A 191 19.44 -1.93 18.37
C ARG A 191 18.29 -1.00 17.97
N TRP A 192 17.11 -1.56 17.70
CA TRP A 192 15.92 -0.77 17.38
C TRP A 192 15.47 0.06 18.58
N THR A 193 15.38 -0.54 19.77
CA THR A 193 15.01 0.20 20.99
C THR A 193 16.03 1.24 21.41
N ASP A 194 17.30 1.04 21.09
CA ASP A 194 18.39 1.99 21.38
C ASP A 194 18.33 3.19 20.43
N ALA A 195 17.99 2.96 19.16
CA ALA A 195 17.77 4.02 18.18
C ALA A 195 16.42 4.74 18.34
N ALA A 196 15.44 4.10 18.98
CA ALA A 196 14.09 4.62 19.13
C ALA A 196 13.99 5.72 20.20
N GLN A 197 13.14 6.72 19.95
CA GLN A 197 12.88 7.80 20.89
C GLN A 197 11.60 7.52 21.69
N PRO A 198 11.52 7.87 22.98
CA PRO A 198 10.25 7.82 23.72
C PRO A 198 9.15 8.60 23.00
N LEU A 199 7.94 8.04 22.91
CA LEU A 199 6.81 8.68 22.24
C LEU A 199 6.53 10.07 22.81
N SER A 200 6.60 10.21 24.13
CA SER A 200 6.36 11.46 24.84
C SER A 200 7.44 12.53 24.65
N SER A 201 8.64 12.16 24.18
CA SER A 201 9.75 13.12 23.98
C SER A 201 9.75 13.76 22.59
N LEU A 202 8.90 13.30 21.66
CA LEU A 202 8.84 13.87 20.32
C LEU A 202 8.35 15.32 20.37
N PRO A 203 9.05 16.28 19.74
CA PRO A 203 8.68 17.71 19.82
C PRO A 203 7.23 18.01 19.40
N GLN A 204 6.72 17.34 18.36
CA GLN A 204 5.35 17.50 17.86
C GLN A 204 4.29 17.08 18.89
N LEU A 205 4.64 16.15 19.79
CA LEU A 205 3.74 15.61 20.81
C LEU A 205 3.94 16.30 22.17
N ALA A 206 5.18 16.63 22.51
CA ALA A 206 5.55 17.31 23.76
C ALA A 206 4.92 18.71 23.88
N SER A 207 4.67 19.38 22.75
CA SER A 207 3.98 20.68 22.73
C SER A 207 2.49 20.63 23.11
N GLN A 208 1.87 19.43 23.15
CA GLN A 208 0.45 19.25 23.40
C GLN A 208 0.19 18.23 24.52
N PRO A 209 -0.21 18.68 25.73
CA PRO A 209 -0.45 17.79 26.87
C PRO A 209 -1.42 16.64 26.56
N GLY A 210 -1.01 15.42 26.92
CA GLY A 210 -1.81 14.20 26.75
C GLY A 210 -1.98 13.73 25.29
N ARG A 211 -1.38 14.40 24.29
CA ARG A 211 -1.47 13.96 22.89
C ARG A 211 -0.83 12.59 22.68
N ALA A 212 0.34 12.36 23.26
CA ALA A 212 1.03 11.07 23.19
C ALA A 212 0.16 9.93 23.77
N GLU A 213 -0.51 10.16 24.91
CA GLU A 213 -1.39 9.18 25.53
C GLU A 213 -2.61 8.89 24.66
N ARG A 214 -3.30 9.93 24.16
CA ARG A 214 -4.45 9.73 23.25
C ARG A 214 -4.07 8.96 22.00
N LEU A 215 -2.94 9.33 21.37
CA LEU A 215 -2.45 8.67 20.16
C LEU A 215 -2.11 7.19 20.41
N SER A 216 -1.44 6.90 21.53
CA SER A 216 -1.12 5.53 21.93
C SER A 216 -2.38 4.72 22.23
N GLN A 217 -3.37 5.30 22.91
CA GLN A 217 -4.63 4.61 23.21
C GLN A 217 -5.45 4.33 21.94
N GLU A 218 -5.55 5.31 21.03
CA GLU A 218 -6.32 5.19 19.79
C GLU A 218 -5.75 4.12 18.85
N HIS A 219 -4.42 4.09 18.66
CA HIS A 219 -3.79 3.22 17.68
C HIS A 219 -3.22 1.92 18.24
N LEU A 220 -2.82 1.90 19.52
CA LEU A 220 -2.17 0.74 20.15
C LEU A 220 -3.01 0.14 21.28
N GLY A 221 -4.07 0.81 21.74
CA GLY A 221 -4.90 0.35 22.86
C GLY A 221 -4.15 0.26 24.19
N ARG A 222 -3.11 1.08 24.39
CA ARG A 222 -2.27 1.07 25.60
C ARG A 222 -1.72 2.45 25.95
N SER A 223 -1.20 2.56 27.16
CA SER A 223 -0.54 3.79 27.62
C SER A 223 0.72 4.11 26.82
N ALA A 224 0.99 5.40 26.65
CA ALA A 224 2.20 5.91 26.03
C ALA A 224 3.45 5.65 26.89
N ALA A 225 3.28 5.33 28.17
CA ALA A 225 4.39 4.99 29.05
C ALA A 225 5.11 3.74 28.54
N GLY A 226 6.43 3.86 28.34
CA GLY A 226 7.26 2.76 27.82
C GLY A 226 7.14 2.55 26.30
N VAL A 227 6.33 3.32 25.58
CA VAL A 227 6.31 3.27 24.11
C VAL A 227 7.46 4.09 23.55
N LYS A 228 8.27 3.45 22.72
CA LYS A 228 9.29 4.12 21.89
C LYS A 228 8.87 4.08 20.42
N VAL A 229 9.39 5.01 19.63
CA VAL A 229 9.07 5.11 18.21
C VAL A 229 10.32 5.22 17.35
N LEU A 230 10.25 4.61 16.17
CA LEU A 230 11.21 4.79 15.08
C LEU A 230 10.52 5.45 13.89
N PRO A 231 11.11 6.49 13.28
CA PRO A 231 10.54 7.09 12.09
C PRO A 231 10.48 6.08 10.94
N VAL A 232 9.38 6.12 10.19
CA VAL A 232 9.16 5.28 9.01
C VAL A 232 9.30 6.14 7.76
N ILE A 233 10.28 5.79 6.91
CA ILE A 233 10.42 6.38 5.59
C ILE A 233 9.61 5.56 4.60
N ALA A 234 8.58 6.19 4.03
CA ALA A 234 7.69 5.60 3.05
C ALA A 234 7.21 6.64 2.04
N ARG A 235 6.30 6.23 1.15
CA ARG A 235 5.71 7.13 0.14
C ARG A 235 4.90 8.26 0.79
N VAL A 236 4.14 7.94 1.84
CA VAL A 236 3.42 8.92 2.65
C VAL A 236 4.26 9.17 3.92
N SER A 237 4.64 10.43 4.15
CA SER A 237 5.39 10.85 5.33
C SER A 237 4.51 10.90 6.58
N GLY A 238 5.11 11.13 7.75
CA GLY A 238 4.37 11.32 9.00
C GLY A 238 4.02 10.03 9.72
N TRP A 239 4.75 8.93 9.47
CA TRP A 239 4.51 7.66 10.13
C TRP A 239 5.71 7.23 10.97
N SER A 240 5.42 6.59 12.09
CA SER A 240 6.43 5.97 12.95
C SER A 240 6.01 4.56 13.37
N MET A 241 6.97 3.66 13.50
CA MET A 241 6.77 2.32 14.06
C MET A 241 6.90 2.40 15.57
N ALA A 242 5.87 1.96 16.29
CA ALA A 242 5.85 1.90 17.74
C ALA A 242 6.45 0.58 18.24
N LEU A 243 7.28 0.69 19.26
CA LEU A 243 7.99 -0.39 19.93
C LEU A 243 7.70 -0.37 21.42
N ASP A 244 7.63 -1.55 22.01
CA ASP A 244 7.75 -1.68 23.46
C ASP A 244 9.18 -1.38 23.88
N GLY A 245 9.37 -0.39 24.76
CA GLY A 245 10.68 0.08 25.16
C GLY A 245 11.48 -0.91 25.99
N GLY A 246 10.85 -1.93 26.57
CA GLY A 246 11.51 -3.00 27.32
C GLY A 246 11.85 -4.20 26.44
N SER A 247 10.89 -4.69 25.65
CA SER A 247 11.07 -5.93 24.86
C SER A 247 11.54 -5.70 23.42
N GLY A 248 11.38 -4.50 22.88
CA GLY A 248 11.59 -4.20 21.46
C GLY A 248 10.58 -4.88 20.52
N GLU A 249 9.45 -5.33 21.06
CA GLU A 249 8.35 -5.86 20.27
C GLU A 249 7.65 -4.74 19.50
N VAL A 250 7.25 -5.04 18.25
CA VAL A 250 6.50 -4.11 17.41
C VAL A 250 5.05 -4.06 17.90
N LEU A 251 4.63 -2.88 18.35
CA LEU A 251 3.28 -2.63 18.85
C LEU A 251 2.33 -2.21 17.74
N GLY A 252 2.84 -1.55 16.70
CA GLY A 252 2.04 -1.05 15.58
C GLY A 252 2.68 0.17 14.91
N PHE A 253 1.84 0.98 14.27
CA PHE A 253 2.25 2.21 13.60
C PHE A 253 1.42 3.39 14.11
N LEU A 254 2.07 4.54 14.22
CA LEU A 254 1.46 5.78 14.68
C LEU A 254 1.61 6.87 13.61
N PRO A 255 0.54 7.60 13.28
CA PRO A 255 0.63 8.81 12.49
C PRO A 255 1.17 9.94 13.38
N ILE A 256 2.40 10.36 13.11
CA ILE A 256 3.13 11.41 13.81
C ILE A 256 3.55 12.44 12.77
N ASP A 257 2.65 13.39 12.51
CA ASP A 257 2.89 14.60 11.71
C ASP A 257 3.56 15.72 12.53
#